data_AF-A0A942IMZ1-F1
#
_entry.id   AF-A0A942IMZ1-F1
#
_cell.length_a   1.000
_cell.length_b   1.000
_cell.length_c   1.000
_cell.angle_alpha   90.00
_cell.angle_beta   90.00
_cell.angle_gamma   90.00
#
_symmetry.space_group_name_H-M   'P 1'
#
loop_
_entity.id
_entity.type
_entity.pdbx_description
1 polymer ?
#
loop_
_entity_poly.entity_id
_entity_poly.type
_entity_poly.pdbx_seq_one_letter_code
_entity_poly.pdbx_strand_id
1 'polypeptide(L)'
;MRKNWWKWLGVFLTAAVMIGGMLIPLKTGITGVRLVASPESIKSGSPFELDIDMYNFGENFKIQDVIIKNKNRVVRAVSNKWNPEGTIRADFLATLGSNSGEGETFTVYVKGNDQWMAFPDAVFVYSGSSDSGIGKSDILEAKTIQADPDMLKGFPNRPILNESIRNLFFHVPLWFSMIFILALAAVYSIRYLRNGNLDMDLRSDSLIRVALLIGFLGCATGAVWARATWDSFWPRDPKLNGVAIGMLMYLAYFLLRSGIRDEHQKARVSAVYNLFIYPVFLALIAIMPRISGDSLHPGAGGTVTFKQYDMDNTMRMLFYPAVIGGILMYCWMASLLYRYKKLELQRTESES
;
A
#
# COMPACT_ATOMS: atom_id res chain seq x y z
N MET A 1 -23.03 7.97 29.34
CA MET A 1 -21.82 7.87 28.48
C MET A 1 -21.13 6.49 28.49
N ARG A 2 -21.10 5.72 29.58
CA ARG A 2 -20.40 4.41 29.67
C ARG A 2 -20.76 3.31 28.64
N LYS A 3 -21.94 3.32 27.99
CA LYS A 3 -22.36 2.25 27.05
C LYS A 3 -21.96 2.49 25.59
N ASN A 4 -21.61 3.72 25.22
CA ASN A 4 -21.33 4.15 23.83
C ASN A 4 -19.92 4.72 23.62
N TRP A 5 -19.02 4.59 24.60
CA TRP A 5 -17.66 5.17 24.54
C TRP A 5 -16.89 4.73 23.28
N TRP A 6 -17.04 3.47 22.88
CA TRP A 6 -16.36 2.90 21.73
C TRP A 6 -16.80 3.51 20.39
N LYS A 7 -18.04 4.05 20.31
CA LYS A 7 -18.51 4.78 19.12
C LYS A 7 -17.81 6.12 19.01
N TRP A 8 -17.73 6.84 20.12
CA TRP A 8 -17.00 8.11 20.19
C TRP A 8 -15.50 7.91 19.93
N LEU A 9 -14.92 6.82 20.46
CA LEU A 9 -13.56 6.45 20.13
C LEU A 9 -13.39 6.17 18.62
N GLY A 10 -14.31 5.42 18.01
CA GLY A 10 -14.29 5.18 16.56
C GLY A 10 -14.29 6.48 15.75
N VAL A 11 -15.20 7.40 16.07
CA VAL A 11 -15.28 8.73 15.43
C VAL A 11 -13.99 9.52 15.63
N PHE A 12 -13.48 9.57 16.86
CA PHE A 12 -12.25 10.30 17.18
C PHE A 12 -11.04 9.75 16.41
N LEU A 13 -10.84 8.43 16.41
CA LEU A 13 -9.71 7.81 15.71
C LEU A 13 -9.80 8.05 14.20
N THR A 14 -10.98 7.87 13.60
CA THR A 14 -11.18 8.11 12.16
C THR A 14 -10.96 9.58 11.80
N ALA A 15 -11.44 10.53 12.61
CA ALA A 15 -11.21 11.95 12.39
C ALA A 15 -9.73 12.34 12.56
N ALA A 16 -9.06 11.83 13.60
CA ALA A 16 -7.64 12.05 13.83
C ALA A 16 -6.78 11.52 12.68
N VAL A 17 -7.14 10.37 12.11
CA VAL A 17 -6.47 9.81 10.93
C VAL A 17 -6.73 10.62 9.68
N MET A 18 -7.95 11.10 9.44
CA MET A 18 -8.23 11.99 8.31
C MET A 18 -7.38 13.27 8.39
N ILE A 19 -7.33 13.89 9.57
CA ILE A 19 -6.58 15.13 9.79
C ILE A 19 -5.07 14.85 9.67
N GLY A 20 -4.54 13.89 10.43
CA GLY A 20 -3.10 13.56 10.42
C GLY A 20 -2.62 13.03 9.07
N GLY A 21 -3.43 12.19 8.42
CA GLY A 21 -3.15 11.63 7.11
C GLY A 21 -3.06 12.66 6.00
N MET A 22 -3.72 13.82 6.14
CA MET A 22 -3.67 14.92 5.18
C MET A 22 -2.66 16.01 5.57
N LEU A 23 -2.48 16.28 6.86
CA LEU A 23 -1.65 17.40 7.33
C LEU A 23 -0.18 17.06 7.56
N ILE A 24 0.18 15.79 7.82
CA ILE A 24 1.58 15.41 8.02
C ILE A 24 2.29 15.44 6.66
N PRO A 25 3.34 16.26 6.44
CA PRO A 25 3.99 16.37 5.14
C PRO A 25 4.82 15.10 4.83
N LEU A 26 5.13 14.87 3.55
CA LEU A 26 6.17 13.91 3.17
C LEU A 26 7.54 14.43 3.59
N LYS A 27 8.50 13.56 3.84
CA LYS A 27 9.91 13.93 4.05
C LYS A 27 10.51 14.49 2.75
N THR A 28 11.60 15.22 2.90
CA THR A 28 12.44 15.58 1.74
C THR A 28 12.88 14.31 1.03
N GLY A 29 12.84 14.31 -0.30
CA GLY A 29 13.26 13.15 -1.07
C GLY A 29 13.31 13.41 -2.56
N ILE A 30 13.74 12.38 -3.29
CA ILE A 30 13.87 12.40 -4.74
C ILE A 30 12.57 11.86 -5.35
N THR A 31 11.99 12.60 -6.29
CA THR A 31 10.72 12.26 -6.96
C THR A 31 10.88 11.88 -8.43
N GLY A 32 11.99 12.26 -9.05
CA GLY A 32 12.32 11.93 -10.42
C GLY A 32 13.81 12.01 -10.68
N VAL A 33 14.28 11.20 -11.63
CA VAL A 33 15.63 11.29 -12.21
C VAL A 33 15.46 11.22 -13.72
N ARG A 34 16.04 12.17 -14.44
CA ARG A 34 15.92 12.31 -15.90
C ARG A 34 17.30 12.55 -16.52
N LEU A 35 17.54 11.97 -17.69
CA LEU A 35 18.75 12.22 -18.45
C LEU A 35 18.64 13.58 -19.17
N VAL A 36 19.66 14.42 -19.07
CA VAL A 36 19.72 15.70 -19.77
C VAL A 36 20.46 15.52 -21.08
N ALA A 37 19.73 15.71 -22.19
CA ALA A 37 20.19 15.58 -23.57
C ALA A 37 20.74 14.19 -23.96
N SER A 38 20.39 13.75 -25.17
CA SER A 38 20.61 12.40 -25.71
C SER A 38 22.05 11.91 -25.59
N PRO A 39 22.22 10.65 -25.18
CA PRO A 39 21.80 9.54 -26.04
C PRO A 39 20.54 8.85 -25.52
N GLU A 40 19.85 8.10 -26.37
CA GLU A 40 18.75 7.19 -25.97
C GLU A 40 19.18 6.19 -24.88
N SER A 41 20.49 6.05 -24.65
CA SER A 41 21.13 5.12 -23.73
C SER A 41 22.44 5.70 -23.17
N ILE A 42 22.70 5.53 -21.88
CA ILE A 42 23.98 5.91 -21.27
C ILE A 42 25.01 4.83 -21.59
N LYS A 43 26.10 5.21 -22.25
CA LYS A 43 27.21 4.29 -22.55
C LYS A 43 28.33 4.46 -21.55
N SER A 44 28.88 3.33 -21.13
CA SER A 44 30.06 3.29 -20.29
C SER A 44 31.22 4.12 -20.90
N GLY A 45 31.88 4.91 -20.06
CA GLY A 45 33.00 5.79 -20.44
C GLY A 45 32.61 7.09 -21.15
N SER A 46 31.33 7.32 -21.40
CA SER A 46 30.84 8.60 -21.93
C SER A 46 30.28 9.46 -20.79
N PRO A 47 30.57 10.78 -20.77
CA PRO A 47 29.94 11.67 -19.80
C PRO A 47 28.44 11.74 -20.05
N PHE A 48 27.67 11.83 -18.97
CA PHE A 48 26.21 12.00 -19.02
C PHE A 48 25.75 12.89 -17.87
N GLU A 49 24.63 13.57 -18.09
CA GLU A 49 24.08 14.56 -17.17
C GLU A 49 22.69 14.10 -16.68
N LEU A 50 22.42 14.24 -15.39
CA LEU A 50 21.15 13.89 -14.76
C LEU A 50 20.51 15.13 -14.14
N ASP A 51 19.22 15.33 -14.43
CA ASP A 51 18.35 16.21 -13.65
C ASP A 51 17.60 15.36 -12.61
N ILE A 52 17.81 15.68 -11.34
CA ILE A 52 17.24 14.98 -10.18
C ILE A 52 16.21 15.90 -9.53
N ASP A 53 14.94 15.52 -9.60
CA ASP A 53 13.82 16.30 -9.07
C ASP A 53 13.64 16.03 -7.57
N MET A 54 13.83 17.07 -6.76
CA MET A 54 13.67 17.04 -5.31
C MET A 54 12.27 17.48 -4.91
N TYR A 55 11.78 16.96 -3.78
CA TYR A 55 10.49 17.33 -3.22
C TYR A 55 10.58 17.65 -1.74
N ASN A 56 9.72 18.56 -1.27
CA ASN A 56 9.66 19.07 0.09
C ASN A 56 11.05 19.41 0.67
N PHE A 57 11.86 20.07 -0.14
CA PHE A 57 13.14 20.63 0.28
C PHE A 57 12.87 21.97 0.96
N GLY A 58 13.32 22.13 2.22
CA GLY A 58 13.16 23.38 2.95
C GLY A 58 14.02 24.51 2.37
N GLU A 59 13.76 25.75 2.78
CA GLU A 59 14.46 26.95 2.27
C GLU A 59 15.99 26.90 2.40
N ASN A 60 16.50 26.14 3.38
CA ASN A 60 17.92 25.99 3.68
C ASN A 60 18.52 24.67 3.18
N PHE A 61 17.94 24.04 2.16
CA PHE A 61 18.46 22.78 1.62
C PHE A 61 19.85 22.97 0.99
N LYS A 62 20.84 22.24 1.50
CA LYS A 62 22.21 22.23 0.98
C LYS A 62 22.60 20.84 0.48
N ILE A 63 22.98 20.77 -0.78
CA ILE A 63 23.55 19.57 -1.39
C ILE A 63 24.99 19.44 -0.94
N GLN A 64 25.36 18.27 -0.47
CA GLN A 64 26.73 17.92 -0.08
C GLN A 64 27.36 16.94 -1.06
N ASP A 65 26.56 16.00 -1.58
CA ASP A 65 27.07 14.92 -2.42
C ASP A 65 25.98 14.34 -3.32
N VAL A 66 26.38 13.85 -4.49
CA VAL A 66 25.52 13.09 -5.41
C VAL A 66 26.32 11.93 -5.96
N ILE A 67 25.79 10.72 -5.81
CA ILE A 67 26.45 9.49 -6.27
C ILE A 67 25.46 8.56 -6.94
N ILE A 68 25.96 7.65 -7.77
CA ILE A 68 25.22 6.48 -8.26
C ILE A 68 25.87 5.21 -7.72
N LYS A 69 25.06 4.23 -7.33
CA LYS A 69 25.54 2.98 -6.71
C LYS A 69 24.85 1.75 -7.29
N ASN A 70 25.65 0.74 -7.63
CA ASN A 70 25.21 -0.62 -7.93
C ASN A 70 26.05 -1.60 -7.12
N LYS A 71 25.44 -2.35 -6.20
CA LYS A 71 26.12 -3.31 -5.30
C LYS A 71 27.31 -2.64 -4.58
N ASN A 72 28.54 -2.97 -5.00
CA ASN A 72 29.79 -2.48 -4.41
C ASN A 72 30.46 -1.37 -5.25
N ARG A 73 29.86 -0.98 -6.37
CA ARG A 73 30.34 0.09 -7.25
C ARG A 73 29.65 1.39 -6.88
N VAL A 74 30.44 2.44 -6.69
CA VAL A 74 29.97 3.79 -6.42
C VAL A 74 30.66 4.72 -7.40
N VAL A 75 29.90 5.58 -8.06
CA VAL A 75 30.43 6.64 -8.92
C VAL A 75 29.90 7.97 -8.38
N ARG A 76 30.82 8.91 -8.11
CA ARG A 76 30.50 10.24 -7.61
C ARG A 76 30.29 11.19 -8.78
N ALA A 77 29.35 12.13 -8.64
CA ALA A 77 29.18 13.19 -9.61
C ALA A 77 30.46 14.04 -9.71
N VAL A 78 30.89 14.33 -10.94
CA VAL A 78 32.04 15.20 -11.24
C VAL A 78 31.71 16.64 -10.81
N SER A 79 30.48 17.05 -11.08
CA SER A 79 29.91 18.32 -10.65
C SER A 79 28.44 18.13 -10.33
N ASN A 80 27.93 18.96 -9.42
CA ASN A 80 26.50 19.08 -9.19
C ASN A 80 26.13 20.54 -8.93
N LYS A 81 24.95 20.94 -9.38
CA LYS A 81 24.42 22.29 -9.23
C LYS A 81 22.97 22.23 -8.75
N TRP A 82 22.69 22.97 -7.69
CA TRP A 82 21.33 23.20 -7.22
C TRP A 82 20.65 24.27 -8.07
N ASN A 83 19.46 23.95 -8.58
CA ASN A 83 18.57 24.92 -9.17
C ASN A 83 17.46 25.26 -8.17
N PRO A 84 17.15 26.54 -7.92
CA PRO A 84 16.11 26.96 -6.99
C PRO A 84 14.70 26.40 -7.27
N GLU A 85 14.47 25.91 -8.49
CA GLU A 85 13.23 25.25 -8.94
C GLU A 85 13.04 23.85 -8.32
N GLY A 86 14.02 23.33 -7.58
CA GLY A 86 13.93 22.04 -6.94
C GLY A 86 14.65 20.92 -7.67
N THR A 87 15.56 21.25 -8.59
CA THR A 87 16.28 20.25 -9.39
C THR A 87 17.77 20.29 -9.07
N ILE A 88 18.38 19.12 -8.99
CA ILE A 88 19.83 18.96 -8.91
C ILE A 88 20.31 18.49 -10.28
N ARG A 89 21.15 19.30 -10.90
CA ARG A 89 21.84 18.91 -12.13
C ARG A 89 23.18 18.31 -11.77
N ALA A 90 23.43 17.06 -12.13
CA ALA A 90 24.64 16.34 -11.76
C ALA A 90 25.29 15.67 -12.97
N ASP A 91 26.59 15.92 -13.14
CA ASP A 91 27.41 15.38 -14.22
C ASP A 91 28.14 14.14 -13.75
N PHE A 92 28.09 13.07 -14.55
CA PHE A 92 28.71 11.80 -14.25
C PHE A 92 29.61 11.35 -15.38
N LEU A 93 30.68 10.65 -15.00
CA LEU A 93 31.49 9.83 -15.89
C LEU A 93 31.60 8.45 -15.24
N ALA A 94 30.82 7.48 -15.74
CA ALA A 94 30.81 6.13 -15.21
C ALA A 94 31.47 5.17 -16.21
N THR A 95 32.42 4.36 -15.75
CA THR A 95 32.96 3.21 -16.48
C THR A 95 32.50 1.92 -15.78
N LEU A 96 32.18 0.86 -16.52
CA LEU A 96 31.69 -0.43 -16.00
C LEU A 96 32.78 -1.51 -16.01
N GLY A 97 33.83 -1.28 -16.81
CA GLY A 97 34.94 -2.18 -17.06
C GLY A 97 34.59 -3.41 -17.88
N SER A 98 35.65 -4.07 -18.35
CA SER A 98 35.64 -5.16 -19.35
C SER A 98 34.83 -6.41 -18.98
N ASN A 99 34.29 -6.50 -17.76
CA ASN A 99 33.56 -7.66 -17.24
C ASN A 99 32.07 -7.37 -16.96
N SER A 100 31.54 -6.24 -17.42
CA SER A 100 30.10 -5.95 -17.33
C SER A 100 29.35 -6.63 -18.47
N GLY A 101 28.16 -7.18 -18.19
CA GLY A 101 27.28 -7.80 -19.19
C GLY A 101 26.66 -6.77 -20.15
N GLU A 102 25.41 -6.97 -20.58
CA GLU A 102 24.72 -6.03 -21.50
C GLU A 102 24.48 -4.61 -20.92
N GLY A 103 24.57 -4.46 -19.60
CA GLY A 103 24.46 -3.19 -18.88
C GLY A 103 24.15 -3.39 -17.39
N GLU A 104 24.18 -2.32 -16.61
CA GLU A 104 23.92 -2.32 -15.16
C GLU A 104 23.00 -1.17 -14.74
N THR A 105 22.05 -1.46 -13.85
CA THR A 105 21.17 -0.44 -13.25
C THR A 105 21.77 0.16 -11.99
N PHE A 106 21.78 1.47 -11.85
CA PHE A 106 22.28 2.18 -10.70
C PHE A 106 21.17 2.91 -9.96
N THR A 107 21.27 2.91 -8.62
CA THR A 107 20.47 3.75 -7.72
C THR A 107 21.16 5.09 -7.57
N VAL A 108 20.42 6.19 -7.72
CA VAL A 108 20.92 7.54 -7.44
C VAL A 108 20.79 7.82 -5.94
N TYR A 109 21.83 8.37 -5.34
CA TYR A 109 21.82 8.86 -3.97
C TYR A 109 22.20 10.34 -3.94
N VAL A 110 21.47 11.12 -3.14
CA VAL A 110 21.75 12.53 -2.87
C VAL A 110 21.97 12.68 -1.37
N LYS A 111 23.09 13.30 -0.98
CA LYS A 111 23.32 13.74 0.40
C LYS A 111 22.93 15.20 0.52
N GLY A 112 21.88 15.47 1.28
CA GLY A 112 21.41 16.83 1.56
C GLY A 112 21.19 17.03 3.05
N ASN A 113 21.71 18.13 3.61
CA ASN A 113 21.65 18.42 5.05
C ASN A 113 22.07 17.22 5.93
N ASP A 114 23.20 16.59 5.57
CA ASP A 114 23.76 15.39 6.20
C ASP A 114 22.94 14.10 6.09
N GLN A 115 21.77 14.13 5.42
CA GLN A 115 20.94 12.95 5.20
C GLN A 115 21.06 12.41 3.78
N TRP A 116 21.16 11.08 3.68
CA TRP A 116 21.16 10.36 2.41
C TRP A 116 19.73 10.04 1.97
N MET A 117 19.41 10.42 0.73
CA MET A 117 18.17 10.07 0.03
C MET A 117 18.50 9.21 -1.17
N ALA A 118 17.61 8.30 -1.56
CA ALA A 118 17.86 7.34 -2.64
C ALA A 118 16.68 7.25 -3.61
N PHE A 119 16.99 7.12 -4.90
CA PHE A 119 16.05 6.77 -5.96
C PHE A 119 16.53 5.46 -6.61
N PRO A 120 15.87 4.32 -6.30
CA PRO A 120 16.29 3.02 -6.79
C PRO A 120 16.09 2.89 -8.29
N ASP A 121 16.96 2.09 -8.92
CA ASP A 121 16.87 1.70 -10.33
C ASP A 121 16.70 2.88 -11.31
N ALA A 122 17.30 4.02 -10.98
CA ALA A 122 17.12 5.30 -11.68
C ALA A 122 17.80 5.35 -13.06
N VAL A 123 18.93 4.67 -13.20
CA VAL A 123 19.87 4.89 -14.31
C VAL A 123 20.33 3.55 -14.84
N PHE A 124 20.21 3.30 -16.15
CA PHE A 124 20.77 2.10 -16.78
C PHE A 124 21.97 2.47 -17.65
N VAL A 125 23.13 1.90 -17.36
CA VAL A 125 24.38 2.14 -18.09
C VAL A 125 24.71 0.90 -18.90
N TYR A 126 24.84 1.06 -20.23
CA TYR A 126 25.22 0.00 -21.16
C TYR A 126 26.73 -0.16 -21.19
N SER A 127 27.19 -1.41 -21.35
CA SER A 127 28.62 -1.70 -21.56
C SER A 127 29.10 -1.17 -22.92
N GLY A 128 30.36 -0.75 -22.98
CA GLY A 128 31.01 -0.25 -24.19
C GLY A 128 32.10 -1.20 -24.70
N SER A 129 32.29 -1.27 -26.01
CA SER A 129 33.26 -2.18 -26.66
C SER A 129 34.74 -1.85 -26.41
N SER A 130 35.04 -0.70 -25.79
CA SER A 130 36.41 -0.21 -25.53
C SER A 130 36.57 0.34 -24.11
N ASP A 131 35.86 -0.24 -23.15
CA ASP A 131 35.87 0.24 -21.77
C ASP A 131 37.13 -0.22 -21.01
N SER A 132 38.11 0.69 -20.91
CA SER A 132 39.27 0.52 -20.03
C SER A 132 38.78 0.70 -18.61
N GLY A 133 38.45 -0.41 -17.94
CA GLY A 133 37.67 -0.37 -16.71
C GLY A 133 38.17 0.55 -15.61
N ILE A 134 37.24 0.86 -14.69
CA ILE A 134 37.42 1.73 -13.52
C ILE A 134 38.80 1.52 -12.90
N GLY A 135 39.63 2.57 -12.90
CA GLY A 135 40.84 2.61 -12.09
C GLY A 135 40.45 2.39 -10.62
N LYS A 136 41.20 1.55 -9.91
CA LYS A 136 40.94 1.14 -8.50
C LYS A 136 40.64 2.29 -7.51
N SER A 137 40.80 3.56 -7.89
CA SER A 137 40.57 4.75 -7.07
C SER A 137 39.11 5.13 -6.82
N ASP A 138 38.15 4.70 -7.64
CA ASP A 138 36.73 5.11 -7.47
C ASP A 138 35.88 4.09 -6.69
N ILE A 139 36.46 2.93 -6.36
CA ILE A 139 35.85 1.91 -5.49
C ILE A 139 36.10 2.29 -4.02
N LEU A 140 35.56 3.42 -3.58
CA LEU A 140 35.56 3.79 -2.17
C LEU A 140 34.44 3.08 -1.41
N GLU A 141 34.76 2.60 -0.21
CA GLU A 141 34.03 1.64 0.63
C GLU A 141 32.51 1.84 0.68
N ALA A 142 31.79 1.05 -0.11
CA ALA A 142 30.33 1.03 -0.23
C ALA A 142 29.57 0.59 1.05
N LYS A 143 30.26 0.31 2.17
CA LYS A 143 29.67 -0.32 3.36
C LYS A 143 28.83 0.63 4.23
N THR A 144 29.01 1.96 4.11
CA THR A 144 28.42 2.91 5.07
C THR A 144 27.35 3.83 4.46
N ILE A 145 27.12 3.80 3.14
CA ILE A 145 26.10 4.64 2.50
C ILE A 145 24.78 3.88 2.44
N GLN A 146 23.91 4.19 3.40
CA GLN A 146 22.50 3.82 3.44
C GLN A 146 21.70 5.10 3.65
N ALA A 147 20.48 5.15 3.14
CA ALA A 147 19.56 6.23 3.48
C ALA A 147 19.38 6.25 5.01
N ASP A 148 19.53 7.42 5.63
CA ASP A 148 19.43 7.56 7.08
C ASP A 148 18.02 7.13 7.53
N PRO A 149 17.88 6.11 8.40
CA PRO A 149 16.58 5.64 8.83
C PRO A 149 15.77 6.67 9.63
N ASP A 150 16.38 7.71 10.24
CA ASP A 150 15.69 8.40 11.34
C ASP A 150 15.81 9.93 11.48
N MET A 151 14.76 10.47 12.13
CA MET A 151 14.58 11.82 12.70
C MET A 151 14.32 13.02 11.77
N LEU A 152 13.26 12.96 10.96
CA LEU A 152 12.47 14.14 10.59
C LEU A 152 10.97 13.83 10.67
N LYS A 153 10.16 14.76 11.19
CA LYS A 153 8.69 14.60 11.29
C LYS A 153 8.09 14.56 9.88
N GLY A 154 7.53 13.42 9.45
CA GLY A 154 6.87 13.32 8.14
C GLY A 154 6.73 11.88 7.64
N PHE A 155 5.90 11.69 6.61
CA PHE A 155 5.81 10.39 5.92
C PHE A 155 7.04 10.16 5.04
N PRO A 156 7.52 8.90 4.89
CA PRO A 156 8.66 8.62 4.03
C PRO A 156 8.34 8.99 2.58
N ASN A 157 9.26 9.69 1.93
CA ASN A 157 9.19 9.95 0.50
C ASN A 157 9.61 8.69 -0.26
N ARG A 158 8.75 8.21 -1.15
CA ARG A 158 8.95 6.99 -1.91
C ARG A 158 8.70 7.29 -3.39
N PRO A 159 9.70 7.20 -4.27
CA PRO A 159 9.63 7.61 -5.67
C PRO A 159 8.37 7.20 -6.45
N ILE A 160 7.90 5.96 -6.25
CA ILE A 160 6.73 5.43 -6.97
C ILE A 160 5.41 5.90 -6.33
N LEU A 161 5.38 6.09 -5.01
CA LEU A 161 4.14 6.39 -4.28
C LEU A 161 3.94 7.90 -4.10
N ASN A 162 4.99 8.65 -3.76
CA ASN A 162 4.94 10.06 -3.41
C ASN A 162 3.74 10.36 -2.49
N GLU A 163 2.92 11.37 -2.82
CA GLU A 163 1.76 11.77 -2.01
C GLU A 163 0.64 10.71 -2.00
N SER A 164 0.61 9.78 -2.96
CA SER A 164 -0.38 8.69 -2.98
C SER A 164 -0.23 7.73 -1.80
N ILE A 165 0.92 7.72 -1.11
CA ILE A 165 1.14 6.91 0.10
C ILE A 165 0.11 7.20 1.20
N ARG A 166 -0.48 8.41 1.22
CA ARG A 166 -1.54 8.78 2.16
C ARG A 166 -2.78 7.90 2.01
N ASN A 167 -3.06 7.41 0.81
CA ASN A 167 -4.18 6.53 0.56
C ASN A 167 -4.06 5.19 1.32
N LEU A 168 -2.86 4.81 1.75
CA LEU A 168 -2.64 3.67 2.63
C LEU A 168 -3.53 3.74 3.89
N PHE A 169 -3.68 4.93 4.48
CA PHE A 169 -4.44 5.13 5.73
C PHE A 169 -5.96 5.08 5.54
N PHE A 170 -6.44 5.05 4.30
CA PHE A 170 -7.86 5.00 3.98
C PHE A 170 -8.22 3.66 3.33
N HIS A 171 -7.47 3.24 2.32
CA HIS A 171 -7.71 2.02 1.57
C HIS A 171 -7.47 0.74 2.40
N VAL A 172 -6.30 0.62 3.02
CA VAL A 172 -5.91 -0.63 3.70
C VAL A 172 -6.77 -0.93 4.92
N PRO A 173 -7.12 0.04 5.79
CA PRO A 173 -8.05 -0.16 6.89
C PRO A 173 -9.43 -0.68 6.48
N LEU A 174 -9.91 -0.39 5.27
CA LEU A 174 -11.17 -0.97 4.75
C LEU A 174 -11.05 -2.50 4.69
N TRP A 175 -9.97 -3.03 4.11
CA TRP A 175 -9.78 -4.49 4.02
C TRP A 175 -9.66 -5.16 5.39
N PHE A 176 -8.92 -4.56 6.33
CA PHE A 176 -8.85 -5.08 7.70
C PHE A 176 -10.22 -5.05 8.39
N SER A 177 -11.01 -3.99 8.18
CA SER A 177 -12.37 -3.88 8.71
C SER A 177 -13.30 -4.92 8.11
N MET A 178 -13.23 -5.15 6.79
CA MET A 178 -14.00 -6.18 6.10
C MET A 178 -13.66 -7.58 6.62
N ILE A 179 -12.37 -7.93 6.72
CA ILE A 179 -11.92 -9.23 7.24
C ILE A 179 -12.46 -9.44 8.65
N PHE A 180 -12.33 -8.45 9.54
CA PHE A 180 -12.82 -8.53 10.91
C PHE A 180 -14.34 -8.74 10.97
N ILE A 181 -15.09 -7.99 10.17
CA ILE A 181 -16.56 -8.06 10.15
C ILE A 181 -17.05 -9.40 9.59
N LEU A 182 -16.39 -9.92 8.55
CA LEU A 182 -16.68 -11.25 8.02
C LEU A 182 -16.35 -12.36 9.02
N ALA A 183 -15.24 -12.22 9.78
CA ALA A 183 -14.93 -13.12 10.88
C ALA A 183 -16.04 -13.12 11.94
N LEU A 184 -16.52 -11.94 12.31
CA LEU A 184 -17.62 -11.80 13.26
C LEU A 184 -18.93 -12.39 12.70
N ALA A 185 -19.19 -12.23 11.40
CA ALA A 185 -20.32 -12.87 10.73
C ALA A 185 -20.21 -14.41 10.79
N ALA A 186 -19.03 -14.97 10.54
CA ALA A 186 -18.79 -16.40 10.66
C ALA A 186 -19.03 -16.91 12.09
N VAL A 187 -18.63 -16.15 13.11
CA VAL A 187 -18.95 -16.47 14.52
C VAL A 187 -20.47 -16.50 14.76
N TYR A 188 -21.22 -15.55 14.23
CA TYR A 188 -22.69 -15.55 14.34
C TYR A 188 -23.34 -16.69 13.54
N SER A 189 -22.79 -17.07 12.38
CA SER A 189 -23.19 -18.26 11.62
C SER A 189 -23.00 -19.53 12.45
N ILE A 190 -21.87 -19.69 13.14
CA ILE A 190 -21.64 -20.84 14.05
C ILE A 190 -22.66 -20.83 15.20
N ARG A 191 -22.92 -19.66 15.80
CA ARG A 191 -23.91 -19.55 16.89
C ARG A 191 -25.30 -19.96 16.42
N TYR A 192 -25.72 -19.50 15.24
CA TYR A 192 -26.98 -19.93 14.62
C TYR A 192 -27.03 -21.44 14.45
N LEU A 193 -26.00 -22.06 13.87
CA LEU A 193 -25.99 -23.52 13.63
C LEU A 193 -26.04 -24.34 14.93
N ARG A 194 -25.59 -23.77 16.06
CA ARG A 194 -25.63 -24.45 17.37
C ARG A 194 -26.99 -24.39 18.05
N ASN A 195 -27.75 -23.32 17.87
CA ASN A 195 -28.96 -23.06 18.67
C ASN A 195 -30.23 -22.78 17.85
N GLY A 196 -30.13 -22.70 16.53
CA GLY A 196 -31.25 -22.43 15.62
C GLY A 196 -31.85 -21.02 15.73
N ASN A 197 -31.23 -20.11 16.49
CA ASN A 197 -31.80 -18.80 16.80
C ASN A 197 -31.65 -17.83 15.62
N LEU A 198 -32.77 -17.50 14.96
CA LEU A 198 -32.83 -16.58 13.81
C LEU A 198 -32.25 -15.18 14.09
N ASP A 199 -32.19 -14.71 15.35
CA ASP A 199 -31.52 -13.44 15.70
C ASP A 199 -30.01 -13.50 15.40
N MET A 200 -29.37 -14.66 15.55
CA MET A 200 -27.95 -14.85 15.22
C MET A 200 -27.73 -14.79 13.71
N ASP A 201 -28.63 -15.38 12.93
CA ASP A 201 -28.59 -15.30 11.47
C ASP A 201 -28.79 -13.86 10.98
N LEU A 202 -29.76 -13.13 11.54
CA LEU A 202 -30.00 -11.73 11.22
C LEU A 202 -28.77 -10.84 11.47
N ARG A 203 -28.03 -11.11 12.55
CA ARG A 203 -26.74 -10.44 12.85
C ARG A 203 -25.68 -10.78 11.82
N SER A 204 -25.55 -12.06 11.45
CA SER A 204 -24.60 -12.52 10.43
C SER A 204 -24.88 -11.84 9.08
N ASP A 205 -26.12 -11.88 8.58
CA ASP A 205 -26.52 -11.22 7.33
C ASP A 205 -26.29 -9.70 7.36
N SER A 206 -26.54 -9.04 8.50
CA SER A 206 -26.26 -7.60 8.66
C SER A 206 -24.77 -7.29 8.58
N LEU A 207 -23.92 -8.12 9.17
CA LEU A 207 -22.46 -7.98 9.10
C LEU A 207 -21.94 -8.20 7.67
N ILE A 208 -22.42 -9.25 6.97
CA ILE A 208 -21.99 -9.55 5.59
C ILE A 208 -22.35 -8.41 4.63
N ARG A 209 -23.53 -7.78 4.80
CA ARG A 209 -23.92 -6.63 3.97
C ARG A 209 -23.03 -5.42 4.17
N VAL A 210 -22.67 -5.13 5.43
CA VAL A 210 -21.71 -4.06 5.73
C VAL A 210 -20.32 -4.43 5.20
N ALA A 211 -19.90 -5.70 5.32
CA ALA A 211 -18.64 -6.15 4.74
C ALA A 211 -18.58 -5.97 3.22
N LEU A 212 -19.67 -6.26 2.49
CA LEU A 212 -19.72 -5.98 1.05
C LEU A 212 -19.60 -4.49 0.74
N LEU A 213 -20.28 -3.62 1.49
CA LEU A 213 -20.13 -2.17 1.32
C LEU A 213 -18.65 -1.76 1.50
N ILE A 214 -17.99 -2.27 2.53
CA ILE A 214 -16.57 -2.02 2.77
C ILE A 214 -15.73 -2.54 1.61
N GLY A 215 -16.04 -3.73 1.08
CA GLY A 215 -15.36 -4.30 -0.08
C GLY A 215 -15.49 -3.43 -1.34
N PHE A 216 -16.67 -2.88 -1.62
CA PHE A 216 -16.86 -1.93 -2.72
C PHE A 216 -16.05 -0.64 -2.53
N LEU A 217 -16.05 -0.07 -1.32
CA LEU A 217 -15.22 1.09 -0.99
C LEU A 217 -13.73 0.76 -1.11
N GLY A 218 -13.32 -0.45 -0.69
CA GLY A 218 -11.96 -0.97 -0.83
C GLY A 218 -11.55 -1.06 -2.30
N CYS A 219 -12.38 -1.64 -3.15
CA CYS A 219 -12.13 -1.71 -4.60
C CYS A 219 -12.05 -0.31 -5.22
N ALA A 220 -12.96 0.61 -4.88
CA ALA A 220 -12.96 1.96 -5.43
C ALA A 220 -11.70 2.74 -5.03
N THR A 221 -11.36 2.77 -3.74
CA THR A 221 -10.16 3.45 -3.25
C THR A 221 -8.87 2.79 -3.75
N GLY A 222 -8.88 1.48 -3.98
CA GLY A 222 -7.78 0.73 -4.55
C GLY A 222 -7.57 1.04 -6.03
N ALA A 223 -8.65 1.11 -6.81
CA ALA A 223 -8.59 1.46 -8.22
C ALA A 223 -8.06 2.88 -8.44
N VAL A 224 -8.50 3.84 -7.61
CA VAL A 224 -7.95 5.21 -7.64
C VAL A 224 -6.46 5.20 -7.31
N TRP A 225 -6.03 4.43 -6.31
CA TRP A 225 -4.61 4.32 -5.99
C TRP A 225 -3.79 3.70 -7.12
N ALA A 226 -4.32 2.66 -7.73
CA ALA A 226 -3.66 1.94 -8.79
C ALA A 226 -3.49 2.82 -10.03
N ARG A 227 -4.50 3.64 -10.36
CA ARG A 227 -4.39 4.63 -11.43
C ARG A 227 -3.33 5.68 -11.13
N ALA A 228 -3.26 6.17 -9.89
CA ALA A 228 -2.27 7.18 -9.51
C ALA A 228 -0.82 6.63 -9.51
N THR A 229 -0.63 5.35 -9.19
CA THR A 229 0.69 4.74 -9.02
C THR A 229 1.21 4.06 -10.29
N TRP A 230 0.33 3.37 -11.03
CA TRP A 230 0.69 2.47 -12.14
C TRP A 230 -0.08 2.78 -13.43
N ASP A 231 -0.74 3.94 -13.51
CA ASP A 231 -1.57 4.37 -14.65
C ASP A 231 -2.64 3.35 -15.07
N SER A 232 -3.08 2.46 -14.18
CA SER A 232 -4.14 1.48 -14.45
C SER A 232 -5.08 1.34 -13.26
N PHE A 233 -6.39 1.39 -13.50
CA PHE A 233 -7.40 1.18 -12.45
C PHE A 233 -7.44 -0.26 -11.92
N TRP A 234 -6.95 -1.22 -12.72
CA TRP A 234 -6.92 -2.63 -12.34
C TRP A 234 -5.73 -3.33 -12.98
N PRO A 235 -4.51 -3.14 -12.44
CA PRO A 235 -3.33 -3.84 -12.94
C PRO A 235 -3.50 -5.35 -12.77
N ARG A 236 -2.76 -6.12 -13.57
CA ARG A 236 -2.79 -7.58 -13.50
C ARG A 236 -2.06 -8.07 -12.25
N ASP A 237 -2.78 -8.07 -11.13
CA ASP A 237 -2.25 -8.49 -9.83
C ASP A 237 -3.09 -9.65 -9.25
N PRO A 238 -2.44 -10.71 -8.75
CA PRO A 238 -3.14 -11.86 -8.17
C PRO A 238 -4.09 -11.49 -7.02
N LYS A 239 -3.71 -10.53 -6.16
CA LYS A 239 -4.53 -10.12 -5.02
C LYS A 239 -5.77 -9.33 -5.45
N LEU A 240 -5.63 -8.43 -6.42
CA LEU A 240 -6.79 -7.72 -6.99
C LEU A 240 -7.82 -8.71 -7.53
N ASN A 241 -7.37 -9.67 -8.35
CA ASN A 241 -8.25 -10.71 -8.89
C ASN A 241 -8.84 -11.59 -7.77
N GLY A 242 -8.06 -11.93 -6.75
CA GLY A 242 -8.53 -12.67 -5.57
C GLY A 242 -9.63 -11.93 -4.80
N VAL A 243 -9.49 -10.62 -4.64
CA VAL A 243 -10.53 -9.76 -4.06
C VAL A 243 -11.79 -9.76 -4.92
N ALA A 244 -11.68 -9.59 -6.23
CA ALA A 244 -12.85 -9.58 -7.13
C ALA A 244 -13.62 -10.90 -7.08
N ILE A 245 -12.91 -12.04 -7.14
CA ILE A 245 -13.51 -13.37 -6.99
C ILE A 245 -14.19 -13.50 -5.63
N GLY A 246 -13.51 -13.08 -4.56
CA GLY A 246 -14.05 -13.05 -3.21
C GLY A 246 -15.35 -12.26 -3.08
N MET A 247 -15.39 -11.06 -3.66
CA MET A 247 -16.57 -10.21 -3.70
C MET A 247 -17.73 -10.88 -4.45
N LEU A 248 -17.46 -11.53 -5.59
CA LEU A 248 -18.46 -12.30 -6.34
C LEU A 248 -19.01 -13.47 -5.51
N MET A 249 -18.17 -14.17 -4.75
CA MET A 249 -18.64 -15.23 -3.84
C MET A 249 -19.59 -14.69 -2.76
N TYR A 250 -19.31 -13.53 -2.18
CA TYR A 250 -20.23 -12.89 -1.23
C TYR A 250 -21.48 -12.29 -1.88
N LEU A 251 -21.43 -11.92 -3.17
CA LEU A 251 -22.65 -11.58 -3.92
C LEU A 251 -23.52 -12.83 -4.15
N ALA A 252 -22.89 -13.96 -4.47
CA ALA A 252 -23.58 -15.24 -4.62
C ALA A 252 -24.24 -15.72 -3.32
N TYR A 253 -23.68 -15.39 -2.14
CA TYR A 253 -24.35 -15.58 -0.85
C TYR A 253 -25.74 -14.93 -0.81
N PHE A 254 -25.88 -13.70 -1.30
CA PHE A 254 -27.18 -13.00 -1.30
C PHE A 254 -28.16 -13.60 -2.30
N LEU A 255 -27.67 -14.00 -3.48
CA LEU A 255 -28.49 -14.67 -4.49
C LEU A 255 -29.06 -15.98 -3.93
N LEU A 256 -28.20 -16.82 -3.34
CA LEU A 256 -28.58 -18.07 -2.70
C LEU A 256 -29.62 -17.84 -1.59
N ARG A 257 -29.37 -16.87 -0.71
CA ARG A 257 -30.27 -16.53 0.40
C ARG A 257 -31.64 -16.05 -0.08
N SER A 258 -31.70 -15.29 -1.18
CA SER A 258 -32.94 -14.73 -1.71
C SER A 258 -33.89 -15.79 -2.31
N GLY A 259 -33.35 -16.93 -2.75
CA GLY A 259 -34.14 -18.00 -3.38
C GLY A 259 -34.84 -18.95 -2.40
N ILE A 260 -34.57 -18.85 -1.09
CA ILE A 260 -35.10 -19.78 -0.08
C ILE A 260 -36.23 -19.11 0.70
N ARG A 261 -37.42 -19.73 0.69
CA ARG A 261 -38.62 -19.20 1.37
C ARG A 261 -38.63 -19.49 2.87
N ASP A 262 -38.35 -20.74 3.26
CA ASP A 262 -38.32 -21.13 4.67
C ASP A 262 -37.17 -20.44 5.42
N GLU A 263 -37.49 -19.73 6.51
CA GLU A 263 -36.50 -18.90 7.22
C GLU A 263 -35.40 -19.73 7.90
N HIS A 264 -35.75 -20.90 8.45
CA HIS A 264 -34.75 -21.78 9.07
C HIS A 264 -33.83 -22.44 8.04
N GLN A 265 -34.36 -22.85 6.89
CA GLN A 265 -33.57 -23.38 5.79
C GLN A 265 -32.66 -22.28 5.22
N LYS A 266 -33.21 -21.07 5.00
CA LYS A 266 -32.48 -19.90 4.51
C LYS A 266 -31.30 -19.59 5.41
N ALA A 267 -31.53 -19.49 6.71
CA ALA A 267 -30.50 -19.19 7.69
C ALA A 267 -29.44 -20.29 7.77
N ARG A 268 -29.83 -21.57 7.73
CA ARG A 268 -28.90 -22.72 7.77
C ARG A 268 -27.99 -22.78 6.55
N VAL A 269 -28.56 -22.69 5.35
CA VAL A 269 -27.80 -22.72 4.10
C VAL A 269 -26.86 -21.52 4.03
N SER A 270 -27.35 -20.33 4.38
CA SER A 270 -26.55 -19.10 4.44
C SER A 270 -25.39 -19.24 5.42
N ALA A 271 -25.64 -19.75 6.63
CA ALA A 271 -24.63 -19.90 7.67
C ALA A 271 -23.50 -20.84 7.24
N VAL A 272 -23.84 -21.98 6.64
CA VAL A 272 -22.87 -22.95 6.10
C VAL A 272 -22.07 -22.31 4.96
N TYR A 273 -22.73 -21.65 4.01
CA TYR A 273 -22.06 -20.97 2.90
C TYR A 273 -21.04 -19.95 3.40
N ASN A 274 -21.42 -19.09 4.34
CA ASN A 274 -20.54 -18.09 4.94
C ASN A 274 -19.28 -18.72 5.58
N LEU A 275 -19.45 -19.86 6.26
CA LEU A 275 -18.34 -20.56 6.92
C LEU A 275 -17.33 -21.16 5.93
N PHE A 276 -17.77 -21.53 4.72
CA PHE A 276 -16.87 -22.00 3.67
C PHE A 276 -16.18 -20.86 2.92
N ILE A 277 -16.90 -19.81 2.56
CA ILE A 277 -16.33 -18.72 1.75
C ILE A 277 -15.35 -17.85 2.52
N TYR A 278 -15.52 -17.66 3.83
CA TYR A 278 -14.63 -16.82 4.62
C TYR A 278 -13.16 -17.27 4.58
N PRO A 279 -12.81 -18.54 4.89
CA PRO A 279 -11.43 -19.00 4.77
C PRO A 279 -10.92 -19.02 3.32
N VAL A 280 -11.78 -19.30 2.33
CA VAL A 280 -11.40 -19.22 0.91
C VAL A 280 -11.05 -17.78 0.52
N PHE A 281 -11.84 -16.80 0.97
CA PHE A 281 -11.55 -15.38 0.77
C PHE A 281 -10.19 -15.00 1.37
N LEU A 282 -9.89 -15.44 2.60
CA LEU A 282 -8.57 -15.22 3.20
C LEU A 282 -7.44 -15.86 2.39
N ALA A 283 -7.64 -17.07 1.87
CA ALA A 283 -6.66 -17.73 1.02
C ALA A 283 -6.38 -16.94 -0.27
N LEU A 284 -7.44 -16.43 -0.92
CA LEU A 284 -7.31 -15.63 -2.14
C LEU A 284 -6.56 -14.31 -1.94
N ILE A 285 -6.70 -13.66 -0.79
CA ILE A 285 -6.10 -12.33 -0.57
C ILE A 285 -4.77 -12.36 0.19
N ALA A 286 -4.47 -13.44 0.91
CA ALA A 286 -3.28 -13.56 1.76
C ALA A 286 -2.31 -14.66 1.33
N ILE A 287 -2.81 -15.77 0.77
CA ILE A 287 -1.97 -16.91 0.38
C ILE A 287 -1.61 -16.81 -1.10
N MET A 288 -2.63 -16.65 -1.97
CA MET A 288 -2.45 -16.62 -3.43
C MET A 288 -1.41 -15.59 -3.90
N PRO A 289 -1.40 -14.34 -3.42
CA PRO A 289 -0.40 -13.37 -3.88
C PRO A 289 1.04 -13.77 -3.54
N ARG A 290 1.25 -14.47 -2.42
CA ARG A 290 2.59 -14.89 -1.97
C ARG A 290 3.15 -16.03 -2.80
N ILE A 291 2.28 -16.94 -3.26
CA ILE A 291 2.68 -18.08 -4.08
C ILE A 291 2.82 -17.72 -5.56
N SER A 292 2.19 -16.62 -6.01
CA SER A 292 2.25 -16.18 -7.41
C SER A 292 3.56 -15.51 -7.81
N GLY A 293 4.45 -15.14 -6.87
CA GLY A 293 5.77 -14.57 -7.17
C GLY A 293 5.78 -13.09 -7.58
N ASP A 294 4.73 -12.64 -8.29
CA ASP A 294 4.62 -11.29 -8.87
C ASP A 294 3.36 -10.57 -8.36
N SER A 295 3.43 -9.97 -7.17
CA SER A 295 2.36 -9.10 -6.66
C SER A 295 2.85 -7.67 -6.46
N LEU A 296 1.98 -6.72 -6.81
CA LEU A 296 2.17 -5.30 -6.54
C LEU A 296 1.92 -4.97 -5.06
N HIS A 297 1.28 -5.89 -4.33
CA HIS A 297 0.98 -5.70 -2.92
C HIS A 297 2.18 -6.08 -2.07
N PRO A 298 2.65 -5.20 -1.19
CA PRO A 298 3.92 -5.48 -0.57
C PRO A 298 3.80 -6.61 0.47
N GLY A 299 4.83 -7.45 0.57
CA GLY A 299 4.79 -8.69 1.37
C GLY A 299 4.38 -9.97 0.61
N ALA A 300 4.26 -9.89 -0.72
CA ALA A 300 3.92 -11.00 -1.60
C ALA A 300 4.90 -11.06 -2.79
N GLY A 301 5.74 -12.10 -2.87
CA GLY A 301 6.74 -12.24 -3.94
C GLY A 301 8.00 -11.39 -3.76
N GLY A 302 9.02 -11.63 -4.58
CA GLY A 302 10.35 -11.01 -4.50
C GLY A 302 10.40 -9.50 -4.82
N THR A 303 9.25 -8.88 -5.06
CA THR A 303 9.06 -7.44 -5.14
C THR A 303 9.10 -6.85 -3.73
N VAL A 304 10.14 -6.04 -3.46
CA VAL A 304 10.36 -5.20 -2.26
C VAL A 304 9.28 -5.39 -1.18
N THR A 305 9.52 -6.38 -0.35
CA THR A 305 8.66 -6.85 0.72
C THR A 305 8.46 -5.70 1.73
N PHE A 306 7.26 -5.53 2.32
CA PHE A 306 7.06 -4.70 3.54
C PHE A 306 7.99 -5.09 4.71
N LYS A 307 8.77 -6.17 4.59
CA LYS A 307 9.85 -6.55 5.50
C LYS A 307 11.07 -5.61 5.43
N GLN A 308 11.21 -4.85 4.34
CA GLN A 308 12.26 -3.85 4.10
C GLN A 308 11.71 -2.41 4.06
N TYR A 309 10.41 -2.27 4.30
CA TYR A 309 9.77 -1.02 4.68
C TYR A 309 9.57 -1.08 6.18
N ASP A 310 10.58 -0.69 6.94
CA ASP A 310 10.34 -0.31 8.32
C ASP A 310 9.24 0.75 8.26
N MET A 311 8.01 0.40 8.64
CA MET A 311 6.95 1.39 8.68
C MET A 311 7.46 2.45 9.63
N ASP A 312 7.80 3.62 9.07
CA ASP A 312 8.23 4.77 9.84
C ASP A 312 7.30 4.91 11.04
N ASN A 313 7.86 5.17 12.21
CA ASN A 313 7.07 5.31 13.44
C ASN A 313 5.89 6.29 13.26
N THR A 314 6.08 7.31 12.40
CA THR A 314 5.06 8.27 11.98
C THR A 314 3.89 7.61 11.24
N MET A 315 4.15 6.65 10.34
CA MET A 315 3.09 5.93 9.62
C MET A 315 2.34 4.97 10.55
N ARG A 316 3.04 4.27 11.45
CA ARG A 316 2.40 3.35 12.41
C ARG A 316 1.42 4.08 13.32
N MET A 317 1.78 5.32 13.72
CA MET A 317 0.94 6.18 14.56
C MET A 317 -0.43 6.45 13.95
N LEU A 318 -0.56 6.52 12.62
CA LEU A 318 -1.86 6.71 11.96
C LEU A 318 -2.49 5.39 11.53
N PHE A 319 -1.68 4.44 11.07
CA PHE A 319 -2.18 3.19 10.50
C PHE A 319 -3.00 2.36 11.50
N TYR A 320 -2.51 2.16 12.72
CA TYR A 320 -3.23 1.35 13.70
C TYR A 320 -4.53 2.02 14.19
N PRO A 321 -4.54 3.33 14.54
CA PRO A 321 -5.79 4.06 14.76
C PRO A 321 -6.76 3.99 13.59
N ALA A 322 -6.28 4.00 12.35
CA ALA A 322 -7.15 3.90 11.17
C ALA A 322 -7.87 2.56 11.10
N VAL A 323 -7.13 1.46 11.33
CA VAL A 323 -7.69 0.10 11.39
C VAL A 323 -8.70 -0.02 12.53
N ILE A 324 -8.33 0.40 13.74
CA ILE A 324 -9.20 0.30 14.93
C ILE A 324 -10.44 1.18 14.75
N GLY A 325 -10.27 2.43 14.33
CA GLY A 325 -11.36 3.37 14.06
C GLY A 325 -12.32 2.84 13.00
N GLY A 326 -11.80 2.32 11.89
CA GLY A 326 -12.57 1.67 10.83
C GLY A 326 -13.41 0.50 11.37
N ILE A 327 -12.78 -0.45 12.08
CA ILE A 327 -13.48 -1.60 12.67
C ILE A 327 -14.63 -1.15 13.59
N LEU A 328 -14.37 -0.18 14.48
CA LEU A 328 -15.39 0.33 15.39
C LEU A 328 -16.54 1.00 14.62
N MET A 329 -16.24 1.84 13.64
CA MET A 329 -17.24 2.54 12.84
C MET A 329 -18.13 1.57 12.05
N TYR A 330 -17.54 0.56 11.41
CA TYR A 330 -18.31 -0.42 10.65
C TYR A 330 -19.03 -1.45 11.53
N CYS A 331 -18.51 -1.79 12.71
CA CYS A 331 -19.28 -2.55 13.71
C CYS A 331 -20.50 -1.76 14.18
N TRP A 332 -20.35 -0.43 14.37
CA TRP A 332 -21.47 0.43 14.70
C TRP A 332 -22.50 0.47 13.55
N MET A 333 -22.05 0.61 12.31
CA MET A 333 -22.91 0.55 11.13
C MET A 333 -23.68 -0.77 11.03
N ALA A 334 -23.00 -1.92 11.22
CA ALA A 334 -23.64 -3.23 11.22
C ALA A 334 -24.66 -3.38 12.37
N SER A 335 -24.38 -2.81 13.54
CA SER A 335 -25.33 -2.79 14.66
C SER A 335 -26.56 -1.91 14.40
N LEU A 336 -26.44 -0.87 13.57
CA LEU A 336 -27.56 -0.04 13.14
C LEU A 336 -28.41 -0.82 12.13
N LEU A 337 -27.78 -1.44 11.12
CA LEU A 337 -28.46 -2.25 10.12
C LEU A 337 -29.22 -3.43 10.74
N TYR A 338 -28.61 -4.14 11.70
CA TYR A 338 -29.27 -5.21 12.44
C TYR A 338 -30.52 -4.71 13.17
N ARG A 339 -30.43 -3.57 13.88
CA ARG A 339 -31.56 -3.00 14.62
C ARG A 339 -32.68 -2.56 13.68
N TYR A 340 -32.33 -1.95 12.56
CA TYR A 340 -33.29 -1.58 11.51
C TYR A 340 -34.07 -2.81 11.03
N LYS A 341 -33.36 -3.87 10.61
CA LYS A 341 -34.00 -5.08 10.10
C LYS A 341 -34.85 -5.81 11.14
N LYS A 342 -34.40 -5.81 12.40
CA LYS A 342 -35.16 -6.41 13.49
C LYS A 342 -36.50 -5.70 13.68
N LEU A 343 -36.50 -4.37 13.61
CA LEU A 343 -37.74 -3.58 13.70
C LEU A 343 -38.63 -3.80 12.46
N GLU A 344 -38.05 -3.92 11.28
CA GLU A 344 -38.77 -4.21 10.03
C GLU A 344 -39.48 -5.57 10.06
N LEU A 345 -38.81 -6.60 10.61
CA LEU A 345 -39.42 -7.92 10.84
C LEU A 345 -40.58 -7.83 11.83
N GLN A 346 -40.37 -7.18 12.99
CA GLN A 346 -41.41 -6.99 14.00
C GLN A 346 -42.62 -6.23 13.47
N ARG A 347 -42.38 -5.23 12.61
CA ARG A 347 -43.43 -4.47 11.95
C ARG A 347 -44.24 -5.36 11.00
N THR A 348 -43.56 -6.13 10.15
CA THR A 348 -44.22 -7.06 9.21
C THR A 348 -45.07 -8.09 9.95
N GLU A 349 -44.55 -8.63 11.05
CA GLU A 349 -45.28 -9.57 11.94
C GLU A 349 -46.50 -8.92 12.63
N SER A 350 -46.46 -7.61 12.90
CA SER A 350 -47.61 -6.90 13.49
C SER A 350 -48.69 -6.50 12.47
N GLU A 351 -48.32 -6.43 11.19
CA GLU A 351 -49.22 -6.09 10.08
C GLU A 351 -49.89 -7.33 9.46
N SER A 352 -49.36 -8.53 9.71
CA SER A 352 -49.91 -9.84 9.31
C SER A 352 -50.81 -10.46 10.37
#